data_AF-A0A1Z9QLC7-F1
#
_entry.id   AF-A0A1Z9QLC7-F1
#
_cell.length_a   1.000
_cell.length_b   1.000
_cell.length_c   1.000
_cell.angle_alpha   90.00
_cell.angle_beta   90.00
_cell.angle_gamma   90.00
#
_symmetry.space_group_name_H-M   'P 1'
#
loop_
_entity.id
_entity.type
_entity.pdbx_description
1 polymer ?
#
loop_
_entity_poly.entity_id
_entity_poly.type
_entity_poly.pdbx_seq_one_letter_code
_entity_poly.pdbx_strand_id
1 'polypeptide(L)'
;MGYIYAVTVQIQLSHHDDWLAYMKGGHIQDVLDTGCFSKASMTKVLKEDEREGFTYTIHYHFDEFSSFTTYEEIHAPKLQEEHQKLFDGKFLAFRSIHRVITL
;
A
#
# COMPACT_ATOMS: atom_id res chain seq x y z
N MET A 1 18.13 -12.13 -0.93
CA MET A 1 18.08 -10.67 -1.15
C MET A 1 16.64 -10.34 -1.48
N GLY A 2 15.96 -9.58 -0.62
CA GLY A 2 14.53 -9.33 -0.76
C GLY A 2 14.21 -8.11 -1.64
N TYR A 3 12.93 -7.98 -1.94
CA TYR A 3 12.33 -6.87 -2.67
C TYR A 3 11.23 -6.22 -1.83
N ILE A 4 10.86 -5.01 -2.20
CA ILE A 4 9.77 -4.27 -1.59
C ILE A 4 8.85 -3.76 -2.70
N TYR A 5 7.58 -4.06 -2.60
CA TYR A 5 6.52 -3.38 -3.32
C TYR A 5 6.03 -2.22 -2.44
N ALA A 6 6.32 -1.00 -2.87
CA ALA A 6 5.95 0.21 -2.15
C ALA A 6 4.71 0.84 -2.78
N VAL A 7 3.71 1.14 -1.96
CA VAL A 7 2.50 1.85 -2.36
C VAL A 7 2.42 3.13 -1.55
N THR A 8 2.65 4.26 -2.20
CA THR A 8 2.51 5.59 -1.62
C THR A 8 1.10 6.11 -1.92
N VAL A 9 0.36 6.48 -0.88
CA VAL A 9 -1.00 7.00 -0.98
C VAL A 9 -1.06 8.38 -0.33
N GLN A 10 -1.54 9.36 -1.07
CA GLN A 10 -1.95 10.66 -0.54
C GLN A 10 -3.48 10.64 -0.40
N ILE A 11 -3.99 10.88 0.82
CA ILE A 11 -5.42 10.89 1.14
C ILE A 11 -5.87 12.29 1.57
N GLN A 12 -7.05 12.73 1.10
CA GLN A 12 -7.65 14.01 1.50
C GLN A 12 -7.97 14.04 3.01
N LEU A 13 -7.81 15.21 3.64
CA LEU A 13 -8.06 15.41 5.09
C LEU A 13 -9.40 14.84 5.55
N SER A 14 -10.47 15.11 4.81
CA SER A 14 -11.84 14.75 5.19
C SER A 14 -12.12 13.25 5.25
N HIS A 15 -11.25 12.41 4.67
CA HIS A 15 -11.40 10.96 4.63
C HIS A 15 -10.20 10.23 5.26
N HIS A 16 -9.29 10.98 5.89
CA HIS A 16 -8.05 10.44 6.44
C HIS A 16 -8.29 9.38 7.51
N ASP A 17 -9.12 9.66 8.51
CA ASP A 17 -9.30 8.77 9.66
C ASP A 17 -9.97 7.46 9.25
N ASP A 18 -11.00 7.53 8.40
CA ASP A 18 -11.69 6.36 7.85
C ASP A 18 -10.75 5.53 6.96
N TRP A 19 -9.96 6.18 6.10
CA TRP A 19 -8.97 5.51 5.28
C TRP A 19 -7.89 4.83 6.13
N LEU A 20 -7.37 5.51 7.15
CA LEU A 20 -6.37 4.96 8.05
C LEU A 20 -6.92 3.76 8.83
N ALA A 21 -8.18 3.85 9.29
CA ALA A 21 -8.88 2.75 9.93
C ALA A 21 -9.08 1.56 8.98
N TYR A 22 -9.47 1.80 7.74
CA TYR A 22 -9.60 0.76 6.71
C TYR A 22 -8.27 0.06 6.42
N MET A 23 -7.20 0.84 6.21
CA MET A 23 -5.87 0.28 5.92
C MET A 23 -5.34 -0.58 7.07
N LYS A 24 -5.47 -0.10 8.31
CA LYS A 24 -5.01 -0.81 9.51
C LYS A 24 -5.95 -1.94 9.94
N GLY A 25 -7.23 -1.85 9.59
CA GLY A 25 -8.29 -2.74 10.08
C GLY A 25 -8.61 -3.91 9.17
N GLY A 26 -8.12 -3.93 7.92
CA GLY A 26 -8.35 -5.04 7.00
C GLY A 26 -7.44 -5.05 5.79
N HIS A 27 -7.37 -3.96 5.03
CA HIS A 27 -6.77 -4.00 3.68
C HIS A 27 -5.31 -4.48 3.65
N ILE A 28 -4.46 -4.01 4.56
CA ILE A 28 -3.06 -4.47 4.62
C ILE A 28 -2.99 -5.97 4.96
N GLN A 29 -3.89 -6.46 5.83
CA GLN A 29 -3.98 -7.87 6.15
C GLN A 29 -4.49 -8.69 4.97
N ASP A 30 -5.49 -8.21 4.23
CA ASP A 30 -6.00 -8.87 3.03
C ASP A 30 -4.91 -9.04 1.96
N VAL A 31 -4.01 -8.05 1.83
CA VAL A 31 -2.83 -8.15 0.95
C VAL A 31 -1.84 -9.21 1.46
N LEU A 32 -1.60 -9.29 2.76
CA LEU A 32 -0.73 -10.32 3.35
C LEU A 32 -1.32 -11.73 3.23
N ASP A 33 -2.63 -11.87 3.38
CA ASP A 33 -3.35 -13.15 3.31
C ASP A 33 -3.34 -13.77 1.91
N THR A 34 -2.93 -13.02 0.88
CA THR A 34 -2.62 -13.59 -0.46
C THR A 34 -1.46 -14.58 -0.42
N GLY A 35 -0.59 -14.50 0.60
CA GLY A 35 0.64 -15.28 0.70
C GLY A 35 1.76 -14.82 -0.23
N CYS A 36 1.56 -13.76 -1.03
CA CYS A 36 2.56 -13.25 -1.96
C CYS A 36 3.64 -12.39 -1.27
N PHE A 37 3.36 -11.90 -0.06
CA PHE A 37 4.26 -11.04 0.71
C PHE A 37 4.50 -11.63 2.11
N SER A 38 5.74 -11.48 2.61
CA SER A 38 6.15 -12.05 3.90
C SER A 38 5.85 -11.14 5.08
N LYS A 39 5.80 -9.81 4.85
CA LYS A 39 5.47 -8.81 5.87
C LYS A 39 5.11 -7.48 5.23
N ALA A 40 4.42 -6.64 6.00
CA ALA A 40 4.12 -5.26 5.65
C ALA A 40 4.61 -4.28 6.72
N SER A 41 4.85 -3.04 6.32
CA SER A 41 4.99 -1.90 7.24
C SER A 41 4.36 -0.66 6.62
N MET A 42 3.89 0.27 7.44
CA MET A 42 3.27 1.53 6.99
C MET A 42 3.98 2.70 7.65
N THR A 43 4.36 3.70 6.85
CA THR A 43 5.03 4.93 7.30
C THR A 43 4.23 6.15 6.90
N LYS A 44 4.19 7.17 7.76
CA LYS A 44 3.62 8.49 7.45
C LYS A 44 4.73 9.46 7.07
N VAL A 45 4.53 10.27 6.05
CA VAL A 45 5.41 11.40 5.74
C VAL A 45 5.16 12.51 6.77
N LEU A 46 6.22 12.99 7.44
CA LEU A 46 6.09 14.01 8.51
C LEU A 46 6.45 15.43 8.05
N LYS A 47 7.17 15.56 6.93
CA LYS A 47 7.62 16.86 6.39
C LYS A 47 6.86 17.18 5.10
N GLU A 48 5.55 17.30 5.21
CA GLU A 48 4.65 17.69 4.12
C GLU A 48 3.65 18.76 4.60
N ASP A 49 3.04 19.49 3.67
CA ASP A 49 1.96 20.42 3.99
C ASP A 49 0.66 19.63 4.22
N GLU A 50 0.36 19.35 5.49
CA GLU A 50 -0.82 18.56 5.89
C GLU A 50 -2.15 19.24 5.53
N ARG A 51 -2.16 20.48 5.00
CA ARG A 51 -3.38 21.14 4.51
C ARG A 51 -3.90 20.56 3.20
N GLU A 52 -3.05 19.85 2.45
CA GLU A 52 -3.41 19.25 1.15
C GLU A 52 -3.80 17.77 1.25
N GLY A 53 -3.54 17.14 2.39
CA GLY A 53 -3.77 15.71 2.61
C GLY A 53 -2.70 15.12 3.53
N PHE A 54 -2.77 13.81 3.73
CA PHE A 54 -1.70 13.06 4.39
C PHE A 54 -1.15 12.01 3.44
N THR A 55 0.17 11.84 3.44
CA THR A 55 0.86 10.86 2.62
C THR A 55 1.42 9.74 3.48
N TYR A 56 1.12 8.52 3.05
CA TYR A 56 1.62 7.29 3.65
C TYR A 56 2.29 6.43 2.60
N THR A 57 3.24 5.61 3.03
CA THR A 57 3.81 4.54 2.19
C THR A 57 3.67 3.22 2.90
N ILE A 58 3.10 2.24 2.20
CA ILE A 58 3.01 0.86 2.63
C ILE A 58 4.09 0.07 1.90
N HIS A 59 4.89 -0.67 2.65
CA HIS A 59 5.97 -1.50 2.12
C HIS A 59 5.63 -2.97 2.32
N TYR A 60 5.40 -3.69 1.24
CA TYR A 60 5.18 -5.13 1.24
C TYR A 60 6.45 -5.86 0.79
N HIS A 61 6.98 -6.75 1.62
CA HIS A 61 8.23 -7.45 1.35
C HIS A 61 7.98 -8.80 0.66
N PHE A 62 8.79 -9.13 -0.34
CA PHE A 62 8.75 -10.41 -1.03
C PHE A 62 10.16 -10.83 -1.50
N ASP A 63 10.39 -12.11 -1.73
CA ASP A 63 11.72 -12.64 -2.10
C ASP A 63 11.83 -13.09 -3.57
N GLU A 64 10.69 -13.39 -4.22
CA GLU A 64 10.64 -13.85 -5.61
C GLU A 64 9.69 -12.99 -6.46
N PHE A 65 10.12 -12.62 -7.67
CA PHE A 65 9.28 -11.85 -8.59
C PHE A 65 8.03 -12.62 -9.04
N SER A 66 8.07 -13.95 -9.08
CA SER A 66 6.91 -14.81 -9.34
C SER A 66 5.77 -14.54 -8.35
N SER A 67 6.08 -14.35 -7.06
CA SER A 67 5.10 -13.99 -6.03
C SER A 67 4.49 -12.61 -6.30
N PHE A 68 5.32 -11.64 -6.70
CA PHE A 68 4.82 -10.31 -7.05
C PHE A 68 3.96 -10.33 -8.32
N THR A 69 4.37 -11.02 -9.38
CA THR A 69 3.57 -11.18 -10.60
C THR A 69 2.23 -11.85 -10.30
N THR A 70 2.23 -12.89 -9.47
CA THR A 70 1.00 -13.55 -9.00
C THR A 70 0.09 -12.57 -8.27
N TYR A 71 0.65 -11.76 -7.36
CA TYR A 71 -0.11 -10.70 -6.70
C TYR A 71 -0.69 -9.70 -7.70
N GLU A 72 0.14 -9.17 -8.59
CA GLU A 72 -0.23 -8.13 -9.56
C GLU A 72 -1.33 -8.59 -10.52
N GLU A 73 -1.25 -9.82 -11.02
CA GLU A 73 -2.19 -10.34 -12.02
C GLU A 73 -3.48 -10.90 -11.39
N ILE A 74 -3.39 -11.54 -10.22
CA ILE A 74 -4.51 -12.32 -9.64
C ILE A 74 -5.21 -11.58 -8.51
N HIS A 75 -4.45 -10.96 -7.60
CA HIS A 75 -4.99 -10.44 -6.34
C HIS A 75 -5.20 -8.93 -6.36
N ALA A 76 -4.27 -8.20 -6.96
CA ALA A 76 -4.25 -6.75 -6.98
C ALA A 76 -5.50 -6.13 -7.63
N PRO A 77 -6.08 -6.65 -8.73
CA PRO A 77 -7.25 -6.04 -9.35
C PRO A 77 -8.44 -5.92 -8.38
N LYS A 78 -8.75 -7.01 -7.66
CA LYS A 78 -9.85 -7.04 -6.70
C LYS A 78 -9.59 -6.11 -5.51
N LEU A 79 -8.41 -6.20 -4.90
CA LEU A 79 -8.04 -5.39 -3.73
C LEU A 79 -8.00 -3.89 -4.06
N GLN A 80 -7.53 -3.53 -5.25
CA GLN A 80 -7.54 -2.15 -5.74
C GLN A 80 -8.95 -1.66 -6.04
N GLU A 81 -9.81 -2.50 -6.62
CA GLU A 81 -11.21 -2.15 -6.87
C GLU A 81 -11.98 -1.89 -5.56
N GLU A 82 -11.75 -2.70 -4.52
CA GLU A 82 -12.35 -2.51 -3.19
C GLU A 82 -11.90 -1.19 -2.55
N HIS A 83 -10.59 -0.90 -2.59
CA HIS A 83 -10.06 0.38 -2.10
C HIS A 83 -10.61 1.56 -2.91
N GLN A 84 -10.68 1.44 -4.24
CA GLN A 84 -11.25 2.47 -5.13
C GLN A 84 -12.73 2.72 -4.82
N LYS A 85 -13.55 1.69 -4.64
CA LYS A 85 -14.98 1.84 -4.33
C LYS A 85 -15.24 2.63 -3.05
N LEU A 86 -14.37 2.47 -2.04
CA LEU A 86 -14.52 3.14 -0.76
C LEU A 86 -14.01 4.59 -0.78
N PHE A 87 -12.99 4.90 -1.58
CA PHE A 87 -12.29 6.19 -1.53
C PHE A 87 -12.18 6.88 -2.90
N ASP A 88 -13.09 6.60 -3.84
CA ASP A 88 -13.08 7.12 -5.19
C ASP A 88 -12.95 8.65 -5.22
N GLY A 89 -11.99 9.17 -5.98
CA GLY A 89 -11.69 10.60 -6.07
C GLY A 89 -11.17 11.25 -4.77
N LYS A 90 -10.83 10.47 -3.73
CA LYS A 90 -10.32 10.97 -2.44
C LYS A 90 -8.82 10.75 -2.23
N PHE A 91 -8.20 9.91 -3.05
CA PHE A 91 -6.77 9.59 -2.92
C PHE A 91 -6.05 9.63 -4.26
N LEU A 92 -4.72 9.72 -4.17
CA LEU A 92 -3.78 9.43 -5.25
C LEU A 92 -2.85 8.32 -4.80
N ALA A 93 -2.55 7.35 -5.67
CA ALA A 93 -1.66 6.24 -5.36
C ALA A 93 -0.53 6.11 -6.39
N PHE A 94 0.70 6.01 -5.89
CA PHE A 94 1.90 5.73 -6.66
C PHE A 94 2.51 4.39 -6.20
N ARG A 95 2.99 3.59 -7.15
CA ARG A 95 3.48 2.24 -6.91
C ARG A 95 4.88 2.07 -7.49
N SER A 96 5.76 1.43 -6.74
CA SER A 96 7.13 1.14 -7.19
C SER A 96 7.66 -0.16 -6.60
N ILE A 97 8.67 -0.73 -7.25
CA ILE A 97 9.37 -1.93 -6.79
C ILE A 97 10.80 -1.55 -6.46
N HIS A 98 11.25 -1.90 -5.26
CA HIS A 98 12.61 -1.63 -4.78
C HIS A 98 13.33 -2.94 -4.50
N ARG A 99 14.65 -2.96 -4.76
CA ARG A 99 15.53 -4.03 -4.29
C ARG A 99 16.12 -3.63 -2.94
N VAL A 100 16.08 -4.53 -1.96
CA VAL A 100 16.75 -4.31 -0.67
C VAL A 100 18.26 -4.48 -0.87
N ILE A 101 19.02 -3.44 -0.53
CA ILE A 101 20.49 -3.47 -0.48
C ILE A 101 20.89 -3.63 0.98
N THR A 102 21.60 -4.72 1.31
CA THR A 102 22.20 -4.91 2.64
C THR A 102 23.56 -4.24 2.65
N LEU A 103 23.87 -3.50 3.73
CA LEU A 103 25.13 -2.81 3.94
C LEU A 103 26.05 -3.62 4.86
#